data_AF-A0A814YFH2-F1
#
_entry.id   AF-A0A814YFH2-F1
#
_cell.length_a   1.000
_cell.length_b   1.000
_cell.length_c   1.000
_cell.angle_alpha   90.00
_cell.angle_beta   90.00
_cell.angle_gamma   90.00
#
_symmetry.space_group_name_H-M   'P 1'
#
loop_
_entity.id
_entity.type
_entity.pdbx_description
1 polymer ?
#
loop_
_entity_poly.entity_id
_entity_poly.type
_entity_poly.pdbx_seq_one_letter_code
_entity_poly.pdbx_strand_id
1 'polypeptide(L)'
;MSKKVNINENNKNKNDCIKELKTIPGVGVKIAEDLWQLGIRSIDDLCLTTADILYEKLEHHQSQHVDRCMLYVFRCIIYYASYTKHDKELLKWWNWTDEKLKTRT
;
A
#
# COMPACT_ATOMS: atom_id res chain seq x y z
N MET A 1 12.64 -38.99 13.44
CA MET A 1 11.98 -37.89 14.18
C MET A 1 11.51 -36.86 13.17
N SER A 2 10.27 -37.03 12.69
CA SER A 2 9.64 -36.13 11.74
C SER A 2 9.22 -34.86 12.45
N LYS A 3 9.87 -33.73 12.15
CA LYS A 3 9.24 -32.42 12.39
C LYS A 3 8.20 -32.24 11.29
N LYS A 4 6.93 -32.41 11.62
CA LYS A 4 5.82 -31.92 10.80
C LYS A 4 5.96 -30.40 10.74
N VAL A 5 6.48 -29.89 9.65
CA VAL A 5 6.33 -28.48 9.29
C VAL A 5 4.84 -28.29 9.02
N ASN A 6 4.19 -27.46 9.83
CA ASN A 6 2.77 -27.18 9.71
C ASN A 6 2.59 -26.17 8.56
N ILE A 7 2.23 -26.67 7.38
CA ILE A 7 2.05 -25.91 6.15
C ILE A 7 0.70 -25.20 6.20
N ASN A 8 0.58 -24.13 7.00
CA ASN A 8 -0.61 -23.28 7.05
C ASN A 8 -0.23 -21.79 6.91
N GLU A 9 0.66 -21.47 5.97
CA GLU A 9 0.91 -20.08 5.59
C GLU A 9 -0.11 -19.64 4.53
N ASN A 10 -1.18 -19.03 5.03
CA ASN A 10 -2.14 -18.14 4.37
C ASN A 10 -2.00 -17.94 2.85
N ASN A 11 -2.56 -18.88 2.07
CA ASN A 11 -2.86 -18.62 0.67
C ASN A 11 -4.17 -17.82 0.59
N LYS A 12 -4.15 -16.58 1.12
CA LYS A 12 -5.26 -15.64 0.96
C LYS A 12 -5.46 -15.44 -0.54
N ASN A 13 -6.64 -15.79 -1.04
CA ASN A 13 -6.91 -15.70 -2.46
C ASN A 13 -6.82 -14.21 -2.89
N LYS A 14 -6.45 -13.96 -4.16
CA LYS A 14 -6.30 -12.61 -4.70
C LYS A 14 -7.52 -11.74 -4.40
N ASN A 15 -8.73 -12.28 -4.54
CA ASN A 15 -9.97 -11.52 -4.34
C ASN A 15 -10.13 -11.01 -2.91
N ASP A 16 -9.75 -11.80 -1.91
CA ASP A 16 -9.81 -11.41 -0.51
C ASP A 16 -8.76 -10.34 -0.18
N CYS A 17 -7.55 -10.45 -0.74
CA CYS A 17 -6.53 -9.41 -0.65
C CYS A 17 -7.03 -8.09 -1.27
N ILE A 18 -7.55 -8.15 -2.51
CA ILE A 18 -8.09 -6.96 -3.19
C ILE A 18 -9.25 -6.35 -2.41
N LYS A 19 -10.15 -7.18 -1.86
CA LYS A 19 -11.28 -6.72 -1.04
C LYS A 19 -10.80 -5.99 0.22
N GLU A 20 -9.78 -6.52 0.89
CA GLU A 20 -9.18 -5.88 2.06
C GLU A 20 -8.50 -4.55 1.70
N LEU A 21 -7.62 -4.53 0.68
CA LEU A 21 -6.89 -3.32 0.29
C LEU A 21 -7.81 -2.18 -0.15
N LYS A 22 -8.97 -2.50 -0.74
CA LYS A 22 -10.00 -1.51 -1.08
C LYS A 22 -10.70 -0.86 0.12
N THR A 23 -10.47 -1.33 1.35
CA THR A 23 -10.96 -0.66 2.56
C THR A 23 -10.17 0.62 2.87
N ILE A 24 -8.98 0.76 2.30
CA ILE A 24 -8.13 1.93 2.45
C ILE A 24 -8.78 3.11 1.69
N PRO A 25 -9.00 4.27 2.34
CA PRO A 25 -9.55 5.44 1.67
C PRO A 25 -8.74 5.85 0.45
N GLY A 26 -9.42 6.06 -0.69
CA GLY A 26 -8.78 6.42 -1.95
C GLY A 26 -8.22 5.24 -2.77
N VAL A 27 -8.32 4.00 -2.27
CA VAL A 27 -7.87 2.80 -3.00
C VAL A 27 -9.03 2.15 -3.75
N GLY A 28 -9.01 2.31 -5.07
CA GLY A 28 -9.88 1.59 -5.99
C GLY A 28 -9.33 0.21 -6.38
N VAL A 29 -10.08 -0.53 -7.19
CA VAL A 29 -9.68 -1.88 -7.66
C VAL A 29 -8.32 -1.88 -8.37
N LYS A 30 -8.05 -0.89 -9.22
CA LYS A 30 -6.78 -0.79 -9.97
C LYS A 30 -5.57 -0.66 -9.03
N ILE A 31 -5.64 0.26 -8.06
CA ILE A 31 -4.57 0.46 -7.08
C ILE A 31 -4.39 -0.78 -6.20
N ALA A 32 -5.48 -1.44 -5.80
CA ALA A 32 -5.39 -2.69 -5.06
C ALA A 32 -4.72 -3.80 -5.89
N GLU A 33 -5.00 -3.87 -7.19
CA GLU A 33 -4.36 -4.82 -8.11
C GLU A 33 -2.88 -4.50 -8.32
N ASP A 34 -2.51 -3.23 -8.41
CA ASP A 34 -1.12 -2.80 -8.46
C ASP A 34 -0.39 -3.24 -7.18
N LEU A 35 -0.92 -2.92 -6.00
CA LEU A 35 -0.36 -3.37 -4.72
C LEU A 35 -0.18 -4.89 -4.66
N TRP A 36 -1.17 -5.65 -5.14
CA TRP A 36 -1.07 -7.11 -5.22
C TRP A 36 0.03 -7.56 -6.19
N GLN A 37 0.17 -6.92 -7.35
CA GLN A 37 1.28 -7.19 -8.29
C GLN A 37 2.64 -6.87 -7.68
N LEU A 38 2.73 -5.84 -6.84
CA LEU A 38 3.94 -5.44 -6.11
C LEU A 38 4.29 -6.35 -4.92
N GLY A 39 3.50 -7.39 -4.65
CA GLY A 39 3.75 -8.37 -3.60
C GLY A 39 3.02 -8.12 -2.28
N ILE A 40 2.18 -7.08 -2.18
CA ILE A 40 1.37 -6.80 -0.99
C ILE A 40 0.19 -7.79 -0.93
N ARG A 41 -0.01 -8.45 0.21
CA ARG A 41 -1.06 -9.46 0.42
C ARG A 41 -2.06 -9.08 1.51
N SER A 42 -1.75 -8.08 2.33
CA SER A 42 -2.58 -7.57 3.42
C SER A 42 -2.30 -6.09 3.71
N ILE A 43 -3.12 -5.46 4.56
CA ILE A 43 -2.80 -4.13 5.08
C ILE A 43 -1.54 -4.16 5.94
N ASP A 44 -1.30 -5.24 6.69
CA ASP A 44 -0.13 -5.38 7.57
C ASP A 44 1.20 -5.38 6.79
N ASP A 45 1.22 -5.93 5.57
CA ASP A 45 2.42 -5.90 4.72
C ASP A 45 2.85 -4.46 4.36
N LEU A 46 1.90 -3.52 4.33
CA LEU A 46 2.20 -2.12 4.05
C LEU A 46 3.00 -1.46 5.18
N CYS A 47 2.91 -1.97 6.41
CA CYS A 47 3.72 -1.50 7.54
C CYS A 47 5.20 -1.89 7.41
N LEU A 48 5.53 -2.82 6.51
CA LEU A 48 6.89 -3.35 6.29
C LEU A 48 7.59 -2.68 5.09
N THR A 49 6.99 -1.66 4.49
CA THR A 49 7.55 -0.95 3.32
C THR A 49 7.36 0.56 3.44
N THR A 50 7.95 1.32 2.52
CA THR A 50 7.73 2.77 2.39
C THR A 50 7.02 3.10 1.08
N ALA A 51 6.50 4.33 0.98
CA ALA A 51 5.83 4.82 -0.21
C ALA A 51 6.79 4.94 -1.40
N ASP A 52 8.03 5.39 -1.17
CA ASP A 52 9.05 5.53 -2.21
C ASP A 52 9.43 4.16 -2.80
N ILE A 53 9.58 3.13 -1.95
CA ILE A 53 9.85 1.75 -2.41
C ILE A 53 8.69 1.22 -3.26
N LEU A 54 7.43 1.45 -2.85
CA LEU A 54 6.28 1.01 -3.64
C LEU A 54 6.20 1.73 -4.99
N TYR A 55 6.53 3.02 -5.00
CA TYR A 55 6.55 3.84 -6.20
C TYR A 55 7.62 3.37 -7.19
N GLU A 56 8.86 3.18 -6.73
CA GLU A 56 9.95 2.65 -7.56
C GLU A 56 9.63 1.26 -8.13
N LYS A 57 9.06 0.38 -7.30
CA LYS A 57 8.61 -0.95 -7.76
C LYS A 57 7.51 -0.85 -8.82
N LEU A 58 6.61 0.12 -8.70
CA LEU A 58 5.54 0.33 -9.69
C LEU A 58 6.09 0.80 -11.03
N GLU A 59 7.00 1.78 -11.02
CA GLU A 59 7.66 2.24 -12.26
C GLU A 59 8.42 1.12 -12.95
N HIS A 60 9.17 0.34 -12.17
CA HIS A 60 9.89 -0.82 -12.68
C HIS A 60 8.93 -1.89 -13.26
N HIS A 61 7.82 -2.16 -12.56
CA HIS A 61 6.81 -3.11 -13.03
C HIS A 61 6.13 -2.64 -14.34
N GLN A 62 5.86 -1.35 -14.48
CA GLN A 62 5.23 -0.80 -15.69
C GLN A 62 6.22 -0.48 -16.81
N SER A 63 7.53 -0.60 -16.57
CA SER A 63 8.59 -0.20 -17.51
C SER A 63 8.47 1.24 -18.01
N GLN A 64 7.90 2.12 -17.19
CA GLN A 64 7.68 3.53 -17.53
C GLN A 64 7.66 4.40 -16.27
N HIS A 65 7.90 5.71 -16.46
CA HIS A 65 7.68 6.69 -15.41
C HIS A 65 6.19 6.78 -15.09
N VAL A 66 5.86 6.75 -13.80
CA VAL A 66 4.48 6.89 -13.33
C VAL A 66 4.27 8.34 -12.89
N ASP A 67 3.04 8.84 -12.92
CA ASP A 67 2.77 10.17 -12.39
C ASP A 67 3.04 10.22 -10.89
N ARG A 68 3.69 11.31 -10.45
CA ARG A 68 4.03 11.55 -9.04
C ARG A 68 2.82 11.56 -8.10
N CYS A 69 1.60 11.77 -8.62
CA CYS A 69 0.38 11.64 -7.82
C CYS A 69 0.24 10.24 -7.18
N MET A 70 0.80 9.20 -7.81
CA MET A 70 0.75 7.84 -7.28
C MET A 70 1.65 7.66 -6.05
N LEU A 71 2.78 8.36 -5.98
CA LEU A 71 3.60 8.41 -4.77
C LEU A 71 2.80 8.96 -3.58
N TYR A 72 1.98 9.99 -3.81
CA TYR A 72 1.16 10.59 -2.76
C TYR A 72 0.03 9.67 -2.30
N VAL A 73 -0.54 8.89 -3.23
CA VAL A 73 -1.46 7.80 -2.91
C VAL A 73 -0.76 6.77 -2.02
N PHE A 74 0.46 6.33 -2.35
CA PHE A 74 1.21 5.39 -1.51
C PHE A 74 1.53 5.96 -0.13
N ARG A 75 1.91 7.24 0.00
CA ARG A 75 2.09 7.88 1.32
C ARG A 75 0.82 7.81 2.18
N CYS A 76 -0.33 8.08 1.57
CA CYS A 76 -1.63 7.96 2.25
C CYS A 76 -1.94 6.52 2.68
N ILE A 77 -1.64 5.54 1.82
CA ILE A 77 -1.81 4.11 2.10
C ILE A 77 -0.94 3.67 3.28
N ILE A 78 0.35 4.05 3.28
CA ILE A 78 1.28 3.74 4.37
C ILE A 78 0.81 4.37 5.69
N TYR A 79 0.38 5.63 5.66
CA TYR A 79 -0.21 6.26 6.85
C TYR A 79 -1.44 5.52 7.36
N TYR A 80 -2.34 5.09 6.47
CA TYR A 80 -3.51 4.33 6.89
C TYR A 80 -3.12 3.02 7.59
N ALA A 81 -2.17 2.27 7.01
CA ALA A 81 -1.72 1.00 7.57
C ALA A 81 -0.99 1.15 8.91
N SER A 82 -0.15 2.17 9.06
CA SER A 82 0.71 2.35 10.24
C SER A 82 0.00 2.84 11.51
N TYR A 83 -1.27 3.26 11.42
CA TYR A 83 -1.99 3.85 12.55
C TYR A 83 -3.38 3.21 12.71
N THR A 84 -3.84 3.06 13.95
CA THR A 84 -5.20 2.57 14.26
C THR A 84 -6.23 3.70 14.42
N LYS A 85 -5.76 4.91 14.74
CA LYS A 85 -6.58 6.12 14.85
C LYS A 85 -6.06 7.17 13.87
N HIS A 86 -6.89 7.55 12.91
CA HIS A 86 -6.51 8.42 11.80
C HIS A 86 -7.08 9.84 11.95
N ASP A 87 -6.30 10.81 11.47
CA ASP A 87 -6.81 12.14 11.13
C ASP A 87 -7.51 12.07 9.78
N LYS A 88 -8.76 12.55 9.71
CA LYS A 88 -9.58 12.53 8.49
C LYS A 88 -8.95 13.29 7.34
N GLU A 89 -8.18 14.35 7.61
CA GLU A 89 -7.48 15.09 6.56
C GLU A 89 -6.29 14.30 6.01
N LEU A 90 -5.65 13.47 6.83
CA LEU A 90 -4.55 12.61 6.39
C LEU A 90 -5.01 11.37 5.63
N LEU A 91 -6.32 11.09 5.56
CA LEU A 91 -6.90 10.04 4.71
C LEU A 91 -7.14 10.50 3.26
N LYS A 92 -6.77 11.74 2.93
CA LYS A 92 -6.90 12.32 1.60
C LYS A 92 -5.53 12.39 0.94
N TRP A 93 -5.31 11.64 -0.14
CA TRP A 93 -3.99 11.54 -0.78
C TRP A 93 -3.42 12.91 -1.20
N TRP A 94 -4.26 13.87 -1.60
CA TRP A 94 -3.82 15.22 -2.00
C TRP A 94 -3.23 16.04 -0.83
N ASN A 95 -3.37 15.59 0.41
CA ASN A 95 -2.69 16.17 1.57
C ASN A 95 -1.28 15.60 1.79
N TRP A 96 -0.79 14.70 0.93
CA TRP A 96 0.54 14.06 0.98
C TRP A 96 1.52 14.52 -0.10
N THR A 97 1.23 15.64 -0.75
CA THR A 97 2.13 16.24 -1.74
C THR A 97 3.45 16.67 -1.12
N ASP A 98 4.49 16.78 -1.95
CA ASP A 98 5.80 17.25 -1.51
C ASP A 98 5.74 18.62 -0.81
N GLU A 99 4.89 19.53 -1.28
CA GLU A 99 4.67 20.84 -0.64
C GLU A 99 4.06 20.70 0.76
N LYS A 100 3.03 19.87 0.92
CA LYS A 100 2.36 19.66 2.21
C LYS A 100 3.27 18.97 3.23
N LEU A 101 4.26 18.19 2.78
CA LEU A 101 5.26 17.60 3.68
C LEU A 101 6.29 18.63 4.15
N LYS A 102 6.74 19.54 3.27
CA LYS A 102 7.67 20.62 3.66
C LYS A 102 7.09 21.55 4.72
N THR A 103 5.78 21.73 4.76
CA THR A 103 5.11 22.58 5.76
C THR A 103 4.81 21.87 7.09
N ARG A 104 5.12 20.57 7.21
CA ARG A 104 4.87 19.76 8.43
C ARG A 104 6.11 19.57 9.30
N THR A 105 7.30 19.86 8.77
CA THR A 105 8.58 19.92 9.52
C THR A 105 8.73 21.25 10.20
#